data_AF-A0A5N6L5W2-F1
#
_entry.id   AF-A0A5N6L5W2-F1
#
_cell.length_a   1.000
_cell.length_b   1.000
_cell.length_c   1.000
_cell.angle_alpha   90.00
_cell.angle_beta   90.00
_cell.angle_gamma   90.00
#
_symmetry.space_group_name_H-M   'P 1'
#
loop_
_entity.id
_entity.type
_entity.pdbx_description
1 polymer ?
#
loop_
_entity_poly.entity_id
_entity_poly.type
_entity_poly.pdbx_seq_one_letter_code
_entity_poly.pdbx_strand_id
1 'polypeptide(L)'
;MAKIFGLAMVSCLVFAVVFAAAMDMSIIDYDLKHGQRTDTHVRSLYEAWLVNHGKAYNGLGEKERRFEIFKDNLRFVDDHNKVENRTYRLGLNRFADLTNDEYRSMFMGRSMDRKGRLSGTKSHRYAYRAGENLPELVDWRQKGAVVGVKDQGQCGTTCCCVYEYGDFCFGWGCCPLESATCCDDHYSCCPQEYPICDVDAGTCRMSKDNPFGVKAFKRSPAKSTPHHIADKKITST
;
A
#
# COMPACT_ATOMS: atom_id res chain seq x y z
N MET A 1 62.52 2.76 -22.27
CA MET A 1 61.36 3.65 -22.10
C MET A 1 60.20 3.34 -23.05
N ALA A 2 60.41 3.18 -24.37
CA ALA A 2 59.33 2.91 -25.34
C ALA A 2 58.43 1.68 -25.06
N LYS A 3 58.98 0.58 -24.51
CA LYS A 3 58.19 -0.63 -24.19
C LYS A 3 57.19 -0.44 -23.04
N ILE A 4 57.51 0.43 -22.08
CA ILE A 4 56.66 0.72 -20.92
C ILE A 4 55.48 1.61 -21.34
N PHE A 5 55.73 2.59 -22.22
CA PHE A 5 54.68 3.40 -22.84
C PHE A 5 53.73 2.56 -23.70
N GLY A 6 54.24 1.56 -24.42
CA GLY A 6 53.40 0.61 -25.18
C GLY A 6 52.47 -0.21 -24.29
N LEU A 7 52.97 -0.76 -23.18
CA LEU A 7 52.13 -1.53 -22.23
C LEU A 7 51.07 -0.65 -21.54
N ALA A 8 51.42 0.58 -21.16
CA ALA A 8 50.49 1.52 -20.55
C ALA A 8 49.38 1.94 -21.52
N MET A 9 49.71 2.19 -22.79
CA MET A 9 48.72 2.50 -23.84
C MET A 9 47.78 1.32 -24.11
N VAL A 10 48.31 0.09 -24.17
CA VAL A 10 47.48 -1.12 -24.35
C VAL A 10 46.57 -1.33 -23.14
N SER A 11 47.07 -1.13 -21.92
CA SER A 11 46.27 -1.22 -20.70
C SER A 11 45.15 -0.16 -20.68
N CYS A 12 45.45 1.09 -21.00
CA CYS A 12 44.44 2.16 -21.10
C CYS A 12 43.40 1.87 -22.19
N LEU A 13 43.80 1.32 -23.33
CA LEU A 13 42.87 0.92 -24.40
C LEU A 13 41.97 -0.24 -23.97
N VAL A 14 42.51 -1.23 -23.26
CA VAL A 14 41.70 -2.34 -22.71
C VAL A 14 40.69 -1.82 -21.67
N PHE A 15 41.12 -0.92 -20.77
CA PHE A 15 40.20 -0.29 -19.82
C PHE A 15 39.14 0.57 -20.52
N ALA A 16 39.50 1.34 -21.56
CA ALA A 16 38.55 2.14 -22.32
C ALA A 16 37.52 1.29 -23.07
N VAL A 17 37.92 0.14 -23.63
CA VAL A 17 37.01 -0.80 -24.31
C VAL A 17 36.08 -1.50 -23.32
N VAL A 18 36.56 -1.87 -22.12
CA VAL A 18 35.71 -2.42 -21.05
C VAL A 18 34.73 -1.38 -20.52
N PHE A 19 35.15 -0.12 -20.36
CA PHE A 19 34.25 0.96 -19.98
C PHE A 19 33.19 1.22 -21.06
N ALA A 20 33.57 1.26 -22.36
CA ALA A 20 32.62 1.44 -23.46
C ALA A 20 31.59 0.31 -23.54
N ALA A 21 32.00 -0.95 -23.35
CA ALA A 21 31.10 -2.10 -23.30
C ALA A 21 30.17 -2.10 -22.06
N ALA A 22 30.52 -1.40 -20.99
CA ALA A 22 29.71 -1.27 -19.78
C ALA A 22 28.67 -0.14 -19.86
N MET A 23 28.76 0.78 -20.84
CA MET A 23 27.83 1.92 -20.96
C MET A 23 26.54 1.58 -21.71
N ASP A 24 26.47 0.42 -22.37
CA ASP A 24 25.27 -0.11 -23.03
C ASP A 24 24.47 -1.09 -22.14
N MET A 25 24.49 -0.86 -20.82
CA MET A 25 23.48 -1.41 -19.90
C MET A 25 22.35 -0.38 -19.72
N SER A 26 21.85 0.19 -20.81
CA SER A 26 20.57 0.88 -20.80
C SER A 26 19.46 -0.16 -20.76
N ILE A 27 18.70 -0.18 -19.67
CA ILE A 27 17.66 -1.15 -19.33
C ILE A 27 16.39 -1.05 -20.22
N ILE A 28 16.48 -0.39 -21.37
CA ILE A 28 15.35 -0.08 -22.24
C ILE A 28 15.77 -0.38 -23.67
N ASP A 29 14.97 -1.22 -24.33
CA ASP A 29 15.05 -1.63 -25.73
C ASP A 29 15.90 -2.88 -26.01
N TYR A 30 15.31 -4.06 -25.78
CA TYR A 30 15.30 -5.20 -26.70
C TYR A 30 14.32 -6.25 -26.14
N ASP A 31 13.02 -6.05 -26.34
CA ASP A 31 12.13 -7.11 -26.87
C ASP A 31 10.76 -6.52 -27.28
N LEU A 32 10.75 -5.84 -28.43
CA LEU A 32 9.52 -5.53 -29.16
C LEU A 32 9.08 -6.78 -29.95
N LYS A 33 8.58 -7.81 -29.27
CA LYS A 33 7.66 -8.80 -29.85
C LYS A 33 6.70 -9.29 -28.78
N HIS A 34 5.40 -9.26 -29.10
CA HIS A 34 4.29 -9.68 -28.26
C HIS A 34 4.39 -11.16 -27.83
N GLY A 35 5.21 -11.44 -26.82
CA GLY A 35 5.30 -12.70 -26.10
C GLY A 35 5.13 -12.44 -24.61
N GLN A 36 4.42 -13.33 -23.93
CA GLN A 36 4.23 -13.33 -22.48
C GLN A 36 5.60 -13.12 -21.80
N ARG A 37 5.78 -12.05 -21.00
CA ARG A 37 7.06 -11.77 -20.30
C ARG A 37 7.51 -13.03 -19.57
N THR A 38 8.78 -13.40 -19.74
CA THR A 38 9.35 -14.56 -19.05
C THR A 38 9.29 -14.36 -17.54
N ASP A 39 9.14 -15.45 -16.79
CA ASP A 39 9.05 -15.38 -15.33
C ASP A 39 10.30 -14.71 -14.72
N THR A 40 11.48 -14.96 -15.29
CA THR A 40 12.74 -14.32 -14.90
C THR A 40 12.72 -12.80 -15.05
N HIS A 41 12.13 -12.29 -16.12
CA HIS A 41 11.99 -10.86 -16.35
C HIS A 41 10.92 -10.24 -15.45
N VAL A 42 9.79 -10.93 -15.20
CA VAL A 42 8.80 -10.45 -14.23
C VAL A 42 9.38 -10.42 -12.82
N ARG A 43 10.25 -11.38 -12.47
CA ARG A 43 10.97 -11.42 -11.20
C ARG A 43 11.89 -10.21 -11.02
N SER A 44 12.66 -9.83 -12.04
CA SER A 44 13.53 -8.65 -11.94
C SER A 44 12.73 -7.35 -11.81
N LEU A 45 11.61 -7.22 -12.53
CA LEU A 45 10.69 -6.09 -12.36
C LEU A 45 10.12 -6.02 -10.95
N TYR A 46 9.75 -7.17 -10.37
CA TYR A 46 9.24 -7.23 -9.01
C TYR A 46 10.31 -6.81 -7.99
N GLU A 47 11.55 -7.30 -8.12
CA GLU A 47 12.64 -6.90 -7.21
C GLU A 47 12.94 -5.41 -7.27
N ALA A 48 12.98 -4.83 -8.48
CA ALA A 48 13.12 -3.37 -8.64
C ALA A 48 11.94 -2.62 -8.02
N TRP A 49 10.72 -3.13 -8.21
CA TRP A 49 9.51 -2.56 -7.62
C TRP A 49 9.54 -2.59 -6.09
N LEU A 50 10.03 -3.66 -5.47
CA LEU A 50 10.16 -3.77 -4.01
C LEU A 50 11.07 -2.69 -3.44
N VAL A 51 12.23 -2.48 -4.08
CA VAL A 51 13.19 -1.44 -3.66
C VAL A 51 12.57 -0.06 -3.81
N ASN A 52 11.95 0.23 -4.96
CA ASN A 52 11.37 1.54 -5.23
C ASN A 52 10.21 1.90 -4.27
N HIS A 53 9.48 0.90 -3.77
CA HIS A 53 8.36 1.09 -2.86
C HIS A 53 8.67 0.78 -1.39
N GLY A 54 9.93 0.45 -1.06
CA GLY A 54 10.38 0.15 0.29
C GLY A 54 9.68 -1.06 0.91
N LYS A 55 9.38 -2.09 0.12
CA LYS A 55 8.66 -3.30 0.54
C LYS A 55 9.65 -4.38 1.02
N ALA A 56 9.37 -4.96 2.18
CA ALA A 56 10.10 -6.09 2.74
C ALA A 56 9.12 -7.09 3.35
N TYR A 57 9.28 -8.38 3.04
CA TYR A 57 8.45 -9.46 3.57
C TYR A 57 9.31 -10.43 4.35
N ASN A 58 8.88 -10.73 5.58
CA ASN A 58 9.61 -11.59 6.51
C ASN A 58 8.92 -12.96 6.69
N GLY A 59 7.69 -13.13 6.20
CA GLY A 59 6.97 -14.40 6.25
C GLY A 59 7.51 -15.43 5.26
N LEU A 60 7.64 -16.68 5.71
CA LEU A 60 7.98 -17.80 4.83
C LEU A 60 6.93 -17.91 3.71
N GLY A 61 7.37 -17.84 2.46
CA GLY A 61 6.49 -17.92 1.28
C GLY A 61 5.66 -16.67 1.00
N GLU A 62 5.67 -15.64 1.88
CA GLU A 62 4.91 -14.41 1.66
C GLU A 62 5.42 -13.64 0.45
N LYS A 63 6.74 -13.49 0.33
CA LYS A 63 7.37 -12.84 -0.83
C LYS A 63 6.94 -13.50 -2.15
N GLU A 64 6.78 -14.83 -2.14
CA GLU A 64 6.36 -15.61 -3.32
C GLU A 64 4.87 -15.45 -3.62
N ARG A 65 4.01 -15.49 -2.60
CA ARG A 65 2.57 -15.18 -2.76
C ARG A 65 2.36 -13.77 -3.32
N ARG A 66 3.11 -12.79 -2.79
CA ARG A 66 3.06 -11.39 -3.24
C ARG A 66 3.59 -11.24 -4.67
N PHE A 67 4.56 -12.06 -5.07
CA PHE A 67 5.04 -12.12 -6.44
C PHE A 67 3.97 -12.61 -7.42
N GLU A 68 3.23 -13.68 -7.08
CA GLU A 68 2.14 -14.17 -7.93
C GLU A 68 1.03 -13.12 -8.11
N ILE A 69 0.67 -12.42 -7.03
CA ILE A 69 -0.29 -11.30 -7.09
C ILE A 69 0.24 -10.17 -7.98
N PHE A 70 1.50 -9.82 -7.83
CA PHE A 70 2.17 -8.81 -8.65
C PHE A 70 2.16 -9.18 -10.13
N LYS A 71 2.40 -10.45 -10.47
CA LYS A 71 2.38 -10.97 -11.83
C LYS A 71 0.98 -10.91 -12.44
N ASP A 72 -0.05 -11.25 -11.69
CA ASP A 72 -1.44 -11.10 -12.13
C ASP A 72 -1.83 -9.64 -12.35
N ASN A 73 -1.44 -8.74 -11.44
CA ASN A 73 -1.66 -7.30 -11.58
C ASN A 73 -0.89 -6.71 -12.77
N LEU A 74 0.33 -7.18 -13.02
CA LEU A 74 1.12 -6.78 -14.19
C LEU A 74 0.45 -7.19 -15.50
N ARG A 75 -0.06 -8.43 -15.57
CA ARG A 75 -0.84 -8.90 -16.73
C ARG A 75 -2.08 -8.04 -16.94
N PHE A 76 -2.80 -7.73 -15.86
CA PHE A 76 -3.99 -6.86 -15.91
C PHE A 76 -3.65 -5.44 -16.44
N VAL A 77 -2.54 -4.86 -15.99
CA VAL A 77 -2.06 -3.55 -16.46
C VAL A 77 -1.71 -3.60 -17.95
N ASP A 78 -0.95 -4.60 -18.39
CA ASP A 78 -0.57 -4.73 -19.80
C ASP A 78 -1.80 -4.90 -20.70
N ASP A 79 -2.73 -5.79 -20.31
CA ASP A 79 -3.92 -6.08 -21.11
C ASP A 79 -4.84 -4.86 -21.19
N HIS A 80 -5.01 -4.10 -20.10
CA HIS A 80 -5.75 -2.84 -20.13
C HIS A 80 -5.10 -1.80 -21.04
N ASN A 81 -3.77 -1.70 -21.01
CA ASN A 81 -3.02 -0.70 -21.77
C ASN A 81 -2.82 -1.05 -23.26
N LYS A 82 -3.00 -2.32 -23.65
CA LYS A 82 -3.00 -2.78 -25.06
C LYS A 82 -4.25 -2.38 -25.82
N VAL A 83 -5.39 -2.23 -25.13
CA VAL A 83 -6.66 -1.88 -25.78
C VAL A 83 -6.60 -0.43 -26.27
N GLU A 84 -6.75 -0.23 -27.57
CA GLU A 84 -6.86 1.10 -28.17
C GLU A 84 -8.13 1.84 -27.69
N ASN A 85 -8.12 3.17 -27.71
CA ASN A 85 -9.24 4.03 -27.29
C ASN A 85 -9.64 4.01 -25.78
N ARG A 86 -8.73 3.65 -24.88
CA ARG A 86 -8.94 3.88 -23.43
C ARG A 86 -8.65 5.34 -23.06
N THR A 87 -9.52 5.93 -22.23
CA THR A 87 -9.36 7.31 -21.74
C THR A 87 -8.33 7.44 -20.61
N TYR A 88 -7.84 6.33 -20.07
CA TYR A 88 -6.84 6.29 -19.01
C TYR A 88 -5.97 5.05 -19.12
N ARG A 89 -4.78 5.12 -18.49
CA ARG A 89 -3.81 4.04 -18.41
C ARG A 89 -3.65 3.57 -16.97
N LEU A 90 -3.29 2.31 -16.81
CA LEU A 90 -2.92 1.72 -15.53
C LEU A 90 -1.39 1.61 -15.39
N GLY A 91 -0.91 1.55 -14.16
CA GLY A 91 0.50 1.37 -13.84
C GLY A 91 0.70 0.67 -12.51
N LEU A 92 1.89 0.10 -12.33
CA LEU A 92 2.28 -0.56 -11.08
C LEU A 92 2.56 0.49 -10.00
N ASN A 93 1.58 0.68 -9.11
CA ASN A 93 1.70 1.57 -7.96
C ASN A 93 2.05 0.78 -6.68
N ARG A 94 2.00 1.42 -5.51
CA ARG A 94 2.28 0.80 -4.20
C ARG A 94 1.39 -0.40 -3.84
N PHE A 95 0.24 -0.54 -4.50
CA PHE A 95 -0.75 -1.60 -4.26
C PHE A 95 -0.62 -2.77 -5.24
N ALA A 96 0.43 -2.80 -6.07
CA ALA A 96 0.61 -3.84 -7.08
C ALA A 96 0.81 -5.26 -6.49
N ASP A 97 1.14 -5.40 -5.21
CA ASP A 97 1.27 -6.66 -4.48
C ASP A 97 0.00 -7.10 -3.72
N LEU A 98 -1.11 -6.37 -3.90
CA LEU A 98 -2.37 -6.64 -3.23
C LEU A 98 -3.43 -7.16 -4.20
N THR A 99 -4.28 -8.05 -3.71
CA THR A 99 -5.51 -8.41 -4.42
C THR A 99 -6.53 -7.26 -4.31
N ASN A 100 -7.55 -7.26 -5.16
CA ASN A 100 -8.60 -6.25 -5.07
C ASN A 100 -9.35 -6.32 -3.73
N ASP A 101 -9.57 -7.52 -3.20
CA ASP A 101 -10.24 -7.72 -1.90
C ASP A 101 -9.38 -7.20 -0.74
N GLU A 102 -8.07 -7.47 -0.75
CA GLU A 102 -7.12 -6.91 0.22
C GLU A 102 -7.08 -5.38 0.14
N TYR A 103 -7.06 -4.81 -1.07
CA TYR A 103 -7.09 -3.36 -1.25
C TYR A 103 -8.39 -2.74 -0.70
N ARG A 104 -9.54 -3.38 -0.96
CA ARG A 104 -10.85 -2.92 -0.48
C ARG A 104 -10.95 -2.96 1.04
N SER A 105 -10.49 -4.04 1.67
CA SER A 105 -10.55 -4.18 3.13
C SER A 105 -9.65 -3.17 3.85
N MET A 106 -8.47 -2.88 3.30
CA MET A 106 -7.48 -2.00 3.94
C MET A 106 -7.70 -0.51 3.65
N PHE A 107 -8.19 -0.14 2.45
CA PHE A 107 -8.17 1.26 2.00
C PHE A 107 -9.56 1.87 1.74
N MET A 108 -10.65 1.08 1.69
CA MET A 108 -12.01 1.57 1.37
C MET A 108 -12.97 1.65 2.59
N GLY A 109 -12.49 2.10 3.75
CA GLY A 109 -13.20 2.08 5.04
C GLY A 109 -14.37 3.07 5.24
N ARG A 110 -15.08 3.51 4.20
CA ARG A 110 -16.25 4.39 4.39
C ARG A 110 -17.51 3.57 4.67
N SER A 111 -17.87 3.44 5.94
CA SER A 111 -19.22 3.01 6.33
C SER A 111 -20.23 4.05 5.84
N MET A 112 -21.11 3.64 4.92
CA MET A 112 -22.25 4.43 4.49
C MET A 112 -23.31 4.35 5.58
N ASP A 113 -23.13 5.05 6.69
CA ASP A 113 -24.23 5.20 7.65
C ASP A 113 -25.34 6.01 6.97
N ARG A 114 -26.34 5.29 6.45
CA ARG A 114 -27.48 5.86 5.73
C ARG A 114 -28.49 6.51 6.68
N LYS A 115 -28.39 6.28 8.01
CA LYS A 115 -29.42 6.74 8.96
C LYS A 115 -29.34 8.24 9.28
N GLY A 116 -28.22 8.91 9.02
CA GLY A 116 -28.01 10.31 9.43
C GLY A 116 -28.37 11.42 8.43
N ARG A 117 -28.75 11.10 7.17
CA ARG A 117 -28.80 12.13 6.09
C ARG A 117 -30.18 12.62 5.65
N LEU A 118 -31.27 12.05 6.13
CA LEU A 118 -32.61 12.35 5.60
C LEU A 118 -33.50 13.21 6.51
N SER A 119 -33.00 13.72 7.63
CA SER A 119 -33.79 14.56 8.54
C SER A 119 -33.10 15.91 8.78
N GLY A 120 -33.19 16.80 7.81
CA GLY A 120 -32.75 18.19 7.94
C GLY A 120 -33.42 19.08 6.92
N THR A 121 -33.91 20.24 7.36
CA THR A 121 -34.46 21.30 6.49
C THR A 121 -33.47 21.61 5.38
N LYS A 122 -33.93 21.62 4.12
CA LYS A 122 -33.08 21.94 2.96
C LYS A 122 -32.51 23.35 3.11
N SER A 123 -31.20 23.47 3.28
CA SER A 123 -30.53 24.76 3.36
C SER A 123 -30.30 25.33 1.96
N HIS A 124 -30.69 26.59 1.74
CA HIS A 124 -30.36 27.34 0.52
C HIS A 124 -28.88 27.82 0.47
N ARG A 125 -28.05 27.47 1.46
CA ARG A 125 -26.64 27.90 1.55
C ARG A 125 -25.82 27.53 0.30
N TYR A 126 -26.14 26.42 -0.35
CA TYR A 126 -25.46 25.93 -1.55
C TYR A 126 -26.32 26.03 -2.82
N ALA A 127 -27.37 26.87 -2.81
CA ALA A 127 -28.19 27.09 -3.99
C ALA A 127 -27.38 27.87 -5.04
N TYR A 128 -27.37 27.38 -6.28
CA TYR A 128 -26.80 28.11 -7.41
C TYR A 128 -27.65 29.34 -7.72
N ARG A 129 -27.05 30.40 -8.30
CA ARG A 129 -27.79 31.58 -8.73
C ARG A 129 -27.92 31.58 -10.25
N ALA A 130 -29.13 31.84 -10.74
CA ALA A 130 -29.36 31.98 -12.18
C ALA A 130 -28.60 33.20 -12.71
N GLY A 131 -27.89 33.04 -13.83
CA GLY A 131 -27.10 34.11 -14.47
C GLY A 131 -25.63 34.19 -14.06
N GLU A 132 -25.12 33.26 -13.24
CA GLU A 132 -23.68 33.18 -12.95
C GLU A 132 -22.91 32.62 -14.16
N ASN A 133 -21.91 33.37 -14.62
CA ASN A 133 -20.96 32.91 -15.64
C ASN A 133 -19.89 32.05 -14.97
N LEU A 134 -19.95 30.74 -15.22
CA LEU A 134 -19.00 29.79 -14.66
C LEU A 134 -17.80 29.60 -15.59
N PRO A 135 -16.58 29.46 -15.03
CA PRO A 135 -15.41 29.14 -15.83
C PRO A 135 -15.49 27.71 -16.39
N GLU A 136 -14.89 27.49 -17.56
CA GLU A 136 -14.83 26.18 -18.22
C GLU A 136 -13.97 25.16 -17.45
N LEU A 137 -12.91 25.63 -16.77
CA LEU A 137 -11.99 24.81 -15.98
C LEU A 137 -11.69 25.47 -14.63
N VAL A 138 -11.75 24.69 -13.55
CA VAL A 138 -11.35 25.13 -12.21
C VAL A 138 -10.36 24.16 -11.62
N ASP A 139 -9.15 24.64 -11.29
CA ASP A 139 -8.16 23.90 -10.50
C ASP A 139 -7.85 24.66 -9.20
N TRP A 140 -8.29 24.10 -8.07
CA TRP A 140 -8.09 24.69 -6.74
C TRP A 140 -6.64 24.64 -6.26
N ARG A 141 -5.80 23.79 -6.86
CA ARG A 141 -4.36 23.74 -6.56
C ARG A 141 -3.67 25.03 -6.97
N GLN A 142 -4.06 25.58 -8.12
CA GLN A 142 -3.55 26.87 -8.63
C GLN A 142 -3.98 28.05 -7.75
N LYS A 143 -5.05 27.89 -6.98
CA LYS A 143 -5.57 28.91 -6.06
C LYS A 143 -5.03 28.77 -4.63
N GLY A 144 -4.09 27.85 -4.38
CA GLY A 144 -3.53 27.62 -3.05
C GLY A 144 -4.51 27.04 -2.02
N ALA A 145 -5.68 26.58 -2.45
CA ALA A 145 -6.72 26.03 -1.56
C ALA A 145 -6.52 24.53 -1.25
N VAL A 146 -5.58 23.87 -1.92
CA VAL A 146 -5.30 22.43 -1.79
C VAL A 146 -3.93 22.24 -1.15
N VAL A 147 -3.90 21.57 -0.01
CA VAL A 147 -2.66 21.15 0.65
C VAL A 147 -2.01 19.95 -0.07
N GLY A 148 -0.74 19.69 0.21
CA GLY A 148 -0.04 18.53 -0.36
C GLY A 148 -0.77 17.20 -0.12
N VAL A 149 -0.70 16.30 -1.10
CA VAL A 149 -1.30 14.96 -1.03
C VAL A 149 -0.71 14.22 0.17
N LYS A 150 -1.58 13.63 0.98
CA LYS A 150 -1.21 12.85 2.16
C LYS A 150 -1.40 11.37 1.90
N ASP A 151 -0.61 10.57 2.59
CA ASP A 151 -0.80 9.12 2.67
C ASP A 151 -1.69 8.80 3.87
N GLN A 152 -2.82 8.12 3.64
CA GLN A 152 -3.71 7.65 4.71
C GLN A 152 -3.09 6.49 5.50
N GLY A 153 -2.02 5.87 4.98
CA GLY A 153 -1.42 4.67 5.53
C GLY A 153 -2.37 3.46 5.43
N GLN A 154 -1.96 2.37 6.06
CA GLN A 154 -2.86 1.25 6.35
C GLN A 154 -3.67 1.60 7.60
N CYS A 155 -4.71 2.42 7.41
CA CYS A 155 -5.65 2.74 8.49
C CYS A 155 -6.51 1.50 8.80
N GLY A 156 -6.07 0.67 9.75
CA GLY A 156 -6.80 -0.55 10.09
C GLY A 156 -6.37 -1.28 11.36
N THR A 157 -5.93 -0.64 12.45
CA THR A 157 -5.78 -1.40 13.71
C THR A 157 -7.11 -2.05 14.06
N THR A 158 -7.16 -3.38 14.13
CA THR A 158 -8.39 -4.06 14.56
C THR A 158 -8.62 -3.77 16.03
N CYS A 159 -9.68 -3.02 16.35
CA CYS A 159 -10.06 -2.79 17.75
C CYS A 159 -11.05 -3.86 18.19
N CYS A 160 -10.66 -4.59 19.23
CA CYS A 160 -11.40 -5.69 19.83
C CYS A 160 -12.05 -5.24 21.13
N CYS A 161 -13.18 -5.85 21.47
CA CYS A 161 -13.81 -5.58 22.76
C CYS A 161 -12.97 -6.13 23.91
N VAL A 162 -12.68 -5.27 24.89
CA VAL A 162 -11.92 -5.62 26.10
C VAL A 162 -12.86 -5.76 27.30
N TYR A 163 -13.95 -5.00 27.33
CA TYR A 163 -14.92 -5.06 28.42
C TYR A 163 -16.34 -5.11 27.87
N GLU A 164 -16.95 -6.28 27.99
CA GLU A 164 -18.29 -6.61 27.51
C GLU A 164 -19.24 -6.77 28.69
N TYR A 165 -20.44 -6.21 28.58
CA TYR A 165 -21.54 -6.42 29.53
C TYR A 165 -22.85 -6.56 28.75
N GLY A 166 -23.41 -7.77 28.74
CA GLY A 166 -24.47 -8.14 27.79
C GLY A 166 -23.96 -8.07 26.35
N ASP A 167 -24.79 -7.56 25.43
CA ASP A 167 -24.40 -7.39 24.01
C ASP A 167 -23.63 -6.07 23.75
N PHE A 168 -23.19 -5.37 24.80
CA PHE A 168 -22.55 -4.06 24.69
C PHE A 168 -21.08 -4.09 25.10
N CYS A 169 -20.23 -3.46 24.27
CA CYS A 169 -18.83 -3.25 24.56
C CYS A 169 -18.57 -1.85 25.13
N PHE A 170 -18.03 -1.75 26.36
CA PHE A 170 -17.72 -0.46 27.01
C PHE A 170 -16.23 -0.12 27.02
N GLY A 171 -15.37 -1.01 26.50
CA GLY A 171 -13.93 -0.76 26.42
C GLY A 171 -13.31 -1.43 25.20
N TRP A 172 -12.47 -0.69 24.48
CA TRP A 172 -11.85 -1.14 23.23
C TRP A 172 -10.33 -1.21 23.39
N GLY A 173 -9.74 -2.26 22.82
CA GLY A 173 -8.30 -2.46 22.74
C GLY A 173 -7.92 -2.69 21.29
N CYS A 174 -6.98 -1.93 20.77
CA CYS A 174 -6.56 -2.00 19.38
C CYS A 174 -5.32 -2.87 19.23
N CYS A 175 -5.42 -3.82 18.32
CA CYS A 175 -4.34 -4.67 17.90
C CYS A 175 -3.39 -3.91 16.99
N PRO A 176 -2.07 -4.13 17.11
CA PRO A 176 -1.08 -3.57 16.18
C PRO A 176 -1.14 -4.25 14.79
N LEU A 177 -2.19 -5.03 14.51
CA LEU A 177 -2.38 -5.81 13.31
C LEU A 177 -3.63 -5.34 12.58
N GLU A 178 -3.57 -5.44 11.25
CA GLU A 178 -4.49 -4.74 10.35
C GLU A 178 -5.81 -5.49 10.09
N SER A 179 -5.87 -6.78 10.46
CA SER A 179 -7.03 -7.68 10.36
C SER A 179 -6.92 -8.79 11.42
N ALA A 180 -6.82 -8.39 12.68
CA ALA A 180 -6.52 -9.32 13.76
C ALA A 180 -7.77 -10.12 14.17
N THR A 181 -7.64 -11.43 14.37
CA THR A 181 -8.67 -12.18 15.09
C THR A 181 -8.60 -11.79 16.57
N CYS A 182 -9.72 -11.30 17.10
CA CYS A 182 -9.87 -11.02 18.52
C CYS A 182 -9.98 -12.33 19.29
N CYS A 183 -9.04 -12.59 20.18
CA CYS A 183 -9.12 -13.76 21.06
C CYS A 183 -10.08 -13.52 22.23
N ASP A 184 -10.64 -14.62 22.75
CA ASP A 184 -11.61 -14.60 23.85
C ASP A 184 -10.99 -14.20 25.19
N ASP A 185 -9.66 -14.13 25.29
CA ASP A 185 -8.95 -13.64 26.48
C ASP A 185 -9.04 -12.11 26.67
N HIS A 186 -9.74 -11.41 25.75
CA HIS A 186 -9.93 -9.96 25.72
C HIS A 186 -8.64 -9.13 25.70
N TYR A 187 -7.47 -9.75 25.57
CA TYR A 187 -6.16 -9.11 25.71
C TYR A 187 -5.24 -9.37 24.53
N SER A 188 -5.41 -10.51 23.88
CA SER A 188 -4.58 -10.93 22.76
C SER A 188 -5.34 -10.85 21.45
N CYS A 189 -4.58 -10.86 20.38
CA CYS A 189 -5.09 -11.03 19.03
C CYS A 189 -4.09 -11.71 18.13
N CYS A 190 -4.64 -12.35 17.12
CA CYS A 190 -3.90 -13.17 16.18
C CYS A 190 -3.89 -12.55 14.78
N PRO A 191 -2.81 -12.69 14.01
CA PRO A 191 -2.77 -12.24 12.63
C PRO A 191 -3.73 -13.07 11.78
N GLN A 192 -4.16 -12.49 10.65
CA GLN A 192 -5.11 -13.12 9.74
C GLN A 192 -4.62 -14.47 9.20
N GLU A 193 -3.30 -14.63 9.05
CA GLU A 193 -2.67 -15.86 8.58
C GLU A 193 -2.69 -16.97 9.63
N TYR A 194 -2.77 -16.63 10.92
CA TYR A 194 -2.83 -17.57 12.03
C TYR A 194 -4.05 -17.28 12.89
N PRO A 195 -5.29 -17.38 12.36
CA PRO A 195 -6.46 -16.81 13.00
C PRO A 195 -6.94 -17.60 14.23
N ILE A 196 -6.43 -18.81 14.46
CA ILE A 196 -6.87 -19.67 15.57
C ILE A 196 -6.10 -19.29 16.84
N CYS A 197 -6.81 -18.73 17.82
CA CYS A 197 -6.25 -18.40 19.13
C CYS A 197 -6.06 -19.66 19.99
N ASP A 198 -4.83 -19.91 20.43
CA ASP A 198 -4.51 -20.77 21.56
C ASP A 198 -4.16 -19.87 22.75
N VAL A 199 -5.18 -19.52 23.52
CA VAL A 199 -5.08 -18.60 24.66
C VAL A 199 -4.27 -19.19 25.81
N ASP A 200 -4.31 -20.52 26.01
CA ASP A 200 -3.56 -21.19 27.06
C ASP A 200 -2.05 -21.18 26.77
N ALA A 201 -1.67 -21.38 25.51
CA ALA A 201 -0.28 -21.29 25.06
C ALA A 201 0.18 -19.85 24.75
N GLY A 202 -0.75 -18.90 24.63
CA GLY A 202 -0.46 -17.53 24.18
C GLY A 202 0.06 -17.47 22.73
N THR A 203 -0.43 -18.37 21.88
CA THR A 203 0.01 -18.51 20.48
C THR A 203 -1.16 -18.51 19.52
N CYS A 204 -0.85 -18.30 18.25
CA CYS A 204 -1.77 -18.22 17.13
C CYS A 204 -1.41 -19.30 16.11
N ARG A 205 -2.38 -20.07 15.65
CA ARG A 205 -2.18 -21.20 14.72
C ARG A 205 -2.94 -21.00 13.41
N MET A 206 -2.42 -21.58 12.34
CA MET A 206 -3.11 -21.62 11.04
C MET A 206 -4.32 -22.55 11.07
N SER A 207 -4.26 -23.64 11.83
CA SER A 207 -5.35 -24.61 12.03
C SER A 207 -5.24 -25.25 13.41
N LYS A 208 -6.32 -25.89 13.89
CA LYS A 208 -6.38 -26.49 15.25
C LYS A 208 -5.26 -27.52 15.50
N ASP A 209 -4.92 -28.29 14.47
CA ASP A 209 -3.96 -29.40 14.56
C ASP A 209 -2.52 -29.03 14.12
N ASN A 210 -2.26 -27.76 13.78
CA ASN A 210 -0.93 -27.34 13.36
C ASN A 210 0.02 -27.25 14.57
N PRO A 211 1.16 -27.97 14.60
CA PRO A 211 2.11 -27.92 15.70
C PRO A 211 2.89 -26.60 15.75
N PHE A 212 2.87 -25.80 14.68
CA PHE A 212 3.57 -24.52 14.60
C PHE A 212 2.59 -23.36 14.86
N GLY A 213 2.97 -22.51 15.81
CA GLY A 213 2.24 -21.30 16.15
C GLY A 213 3.16 -20.09 16.24
N VAL A 214 2.62 -18.92 15.93
CA VAL A 214 3.28 -17.63 16.18
C VAL A 214 2.81 -17.05 17.50
N LYS A 215 3.61 -16.20 18.13
CA LYS A 215 3.22 -15.56 19.38
C LYS A 215 2.03 -14.63 19.17
N ALA A 216 1.05 -14.68 20.07
CA ALA A 216 -0.09 -13.77 20.02
C ALA A 216 0.35 -12.33 20.36
N PHE A 217 -0.30 -11.37 19.71
CA PHE A 217 -0.01 -9.95 19.88
C PHE A 217 -0.90 -9.37 20.98
N LYS A 218 -0.31 -8.49 21.79
CA LYS A 218 -1.05 -7.83 22.86
C LYS A 218 -1.79 -6.62 22.31
N ARG A 219 -3.04 -6.44 22.75
CA ARG A 219 -3.82 -5.24 22.49
C ARG A 219 -3.19 -4.05 23.22
N SER A 220 -3.29 -2.88 22.60
CA SER A 220 -3.03 -1.59 23.25
C SER A 220 -4.37 -0.92 23.56
N PRO A 221 -4.50 -0.15 24.67
CA PRO A 221 -5.72 0.60 24.92
C PRO A 221 -6.06 1.48 23.72
N ALA A 222 -7.33 1.46 23.28
CA ALA A 222 -7.77 2.34 22.22
C ALA A 222 -7.51 3.79 22.65
N LYS A 223 -6.63 4.48 21.92
CA LYS A 223 -6.44 5.90 22.12
C LYS A 223 -7.67 6.59 21.55
N SER A 224 -8.49 7.22 22.39
CA SER A 224 -9.36 8.28 21.90
C SER A 224 -8.43 9.31 21.27
N THR A 225 -8.51 9.52 19.96
CA THR A 225 -7.85 10.68 19.37
C THR A 225 -8.67 11.89 19.78
N PRO A 226 -8.20 12.76 20.70
CA PRO A 226 -8.75 14.10 20.74
C PRO A 226 -8.52 14.67 19.34
N HIS A 227 -9.56 15.25 18.74
CA HIS A 227 -9.42 16.05 17.53
C HIS A 227 -8.23 17.00 17.71
N HIS A 228 -7.12 16.74 17.02
CA HIS A 228 -6.00 17.67 16.95
C HIS A 228 -6.45 18.88 16.12
N ILE A 229 -7.17 19.80 16.76
CA ILE A 229 -7.12 21.21 16.38
C ILE A 229 -5.74 21.67 16.83
N ALA A 230 -4.76 21.56 15.93
CA ALA A 230 -3.52 22.29 16.08
C ALA A 230 -3.83 23.76 15.78
N ASP A 231 -4.26 24.50 16.81
CA ASP A 231 -4.23 25.96 16.81
C ASP A 231 -2.78 26.42 16.68
N LYS A 232 -2.28 26.49 15.45
CA LYS A 232 -1.16 27.39 15.16
C LYS A 232 -1.73 28.81 15.21
N LYS A 233 -1.64 29.44 16.38
CA LYS A 233 -1.77 30.89 16.51
C LYS A 233 -0.79 31.54 15.54
N ILE A 234 -1.33 32.03 14.42
CA ILE A 234 -0.67 33.04 13.60
C ILE A 234 -0.64 34.29 14.47
N THR A 235 0.50 34.55 15.10
CA THR A 235 0.78 35.86 15.67
C THR A 235 1.05 36.79 14.50
N SER A 236 0.13 37.73 14.30
CA SER A 236 0.31 38.87 13.41
C SER A 236 1.32 39.81 14.05
N THR A 237 2.39 40.14 13.34
CA THR A 237 3.13 41.39 13.50
C THR A 237 3.59 41.81 12.12
#